data_AF-A0A6L7MPJ7-F1
#
_entry.id   AF-A0A6L7MPJ7-F1
#
_cell.length_a   1.000
_cell.length_b   1.000
_cell.length_c   1.000
_cell.angle_alpha   90.00
_cell.angle_beta   90.00
_cell.angle_gamma   90.00
#
_symmetry.space_group_name_H-M   'P 1'
#
loop_
_entity.id
_entity.type
_entity.pdbx_description
1 polymer ?
#
loop_
_entity_poly.entity_id
_entity_poly.type
_entity_poly.pdbx_seq_one_letter_code
_entity_poly.pdbx_strand_id
1 'polypeptide(L)'
;MLAPLRASRARRSSVHRGQRQTRHRGRPIEWLQSTAGAFEPAHHLHACEALQAARVNLARSPSTMTTDSGGPRINRIQETITAMQSFRFCGPSDDLDEISAVTLGYGHLLIQLQRAATPLLPDAVARRLNTLAVEPNDLYAAYRARAEVEALIPDIEDAISIQETEHDPEQATTPEPLPVAVCSIIGDVLGSTVYHHKTLESMFYQAGAVEEVPAGNCVTKCQTWLRRLHNEVQDPKMVLGKVIEEFMEVDCYGPTQDEGRTRIREALARYGMSYGQSGLIQDTRIAVSTKTLLSQFQEKRLDSVQIEFERALQHAVADPAAAITAASSMIESVCKVYLEDRGIPLPARQDIGHLWKAVSNDVGFDPGSKEDNDVRKVLSGLISVVTGIGALRTHAGSAHGRGRRKYKLEPRHARLAIHASQTVVAFLLETTEVPTA
;
A
#
# COMPACT_ATOMS: atom_id res chain seq x y z
N MET A 1 35.50 -18.18 -56.28
CA MET A 1 35.01 -17.71 -57.60
C MET A 1 33.79 -18.57 -57.92
N LEU A 2 32.59 -18.12 -58.28
CA LEU A 2 32.00 -16.83 -58.64
C LEU A 2 30.48 -17.17 -58.75
N ALA A 3 29.56 -16.37 -58.21
CA ALA A 3 28.16 -16.43 -58.65
C ALA A 3 28.04 -15.83 -60.06
N PRO A 4 26.93 -16.07 -60.79
CA PRO A 4 26.04 -14.91 -61.00
C PRO A 4 24.52 -15.20 -61.14
N LEU A 5 23.77 -14.26 -60.58
CA LEU A 5 22.55 -13.56 -61.04
C LEU A 5 21.82 -14.02 -62.33
N ARG A 6 20.47 -14.06 -62.27
CA ARG A 6 19.60 -13.27 -63.17
C ARG A 6 18.15 -13.16 -62.67
N ALA A 7 17.55 -12.00 -62.96
CA ALA A 7 16.20 -11.58 -62.62
C ALA A 7 15.37 -11.29 -63.90
N SER A 8 14.04 -11.46 -63.84
CA SER A 8 13.02 -10.73 -64.63
C SER A 8 11.64 -10.96 -63.95
N ARG A 9 10.89 -9.95 -63.45
CA ARG A 9 10.00 -8.96 -64.12
C ARG A 9 9.12 -9.57 -65.23
N ALA A 10 7.80 -9.39 -65.34
CA ALA A 10 6.80 -8.60 -64.62
C ALA A 10 5.36 -8.86 -65.21
N ARG A 11 4.30 -8.49 -64.45
CA ARG A 11 2.94 -8.00 -64.89
C ARG A 11 1.98 -9.05 -65.53
N ARG A 12 0.64 -9.02 -65.42
CA ARG A 12 -0.42 -8.11 -64.88
C ARG A 12 -1.76 -8.92 -64.87
N SER A 13 -2.56 -8.85 -63.79
CA SER A 13 -3.89 -8.17 -63.66
C SER A 13 -5.17 -8.96 -64.01
N SER A 14 -6.06 -9.15 -63.02
CA SER A 14 -7.50 -8.75 -62.98
C SER A 14 -8.07 -9.22 -61.62
N VAL A 15 -8.42 -8.32 -60.68
CA VAL A 15 -9.68 -7.56 -60.47
C VAL A 15 -10.93 -8.44 -60.28
N HIS A 16 -11.34 -8.64 -59.02
CA HIS A 16 -12.68 -8.26 -58.54
C HIS A 16 -12.77 -8.11 -57.00
N ARG A 17 -13.61 -7.15 -56.60
CA ARG A 17 -13.80 -6.53 -55.27
C ARG A 17 -14.49 -7.43 -54.24
N GLY A 18 -14.26 -7.14 -52.95
CA GLY A 18 -15.28 -7.26 -51.91
C GLY A 18 -14.76 -7.47 -50.49
N GLN A 19 -15.01 -6.48 -49.62
CA GLN A 19 -14.95 -6.52 -48.14
C GLN A 19 -13.58 -6.35 -47.47
N ARG A 20 -13.32 -5.13 -46.97
CA ARG A 20 -12.26 -4.79 -46.02
C ARG A 20 -12.78 -4.97 -44.59
N GLN A 21 -12.24 -5.95 -43.88
CA GLN A 21 -12.14 -5.92 -42.41
C GLN A 21 -10.81 -5.25 -42.05
N THR A 22 -10.86 -4.10 -41.39
CA THR A 22 -9.67 -3.46 -40.81
C THR A 22 -9.48 -3.93 -39.37
N ARG A 23 -8.40 -4.68 -39.16
CA ARG A 23 -7.80 -5.00 -37.86
C ARG A 23 -7.36 -3.71 -37.17
N HIS A 24 -7.89 -3.44 -35.98
CA HIS A 24 -7.31 -2.45 -35.06
C HIS A 24 -5.98 -2.97 -34.52
N ARG A 25 -4.87 -2.38 -34.97
CA ARG A 25 -3.60 -2.39 -34.24
C ARG A 25 -3.60 -1.16 -33.33
N GLY A 26 -3.47 -1.38 -32.02
CA GLY A 26 -3.31 -0.34 -31.03
C GLY A 26 -2.12 0.56 -31.37
N ARG A 27 -2.36 1.86 -31.35
CA ARG A 27 -1.33 2.91 -31.33
C ARG A 27 -1.34 3.59 -29.95
N PRO A 28 -0.20 4.11 -29.50
CA PRO A 28 -0.01 4.63 -28.13
C PRO A 28 -0.82 5.90 -27.89
N ILE A 29 -1.11 6.15 -26.62
CA ILE A 29 -1.82 7.32 -26.09
C ILE A 29 -0.89 8.55 -26.18
N GLU A 30 -1.03 9.34 -27.24
CA GLU A 30 -0.50 10.69 -27.35
C GLU A 30 -1.65 11.70 -27.14
N TRP A 31 -1.98 12.03 -25.89
CA TRP A 31 -2.90 13.14 -25.56
C TRP A 31 -2.49 13.91 -24.29
N LEU A 32 -1.19 14.02 -24.01
CA LEU A 32 -0.67 14.75 -22.84
C LEU A 32 0.41 15.79 -23.15
N GLN A 33 0.53 16.27 -24.40
CA GLN A 33 1.50 17.31 -24.78
C GLN A 33 0.98 18.38 -25.76
N SER A 34 -0.32 18.65 -25.83
CA SER A 34 -0.86 19.71 -26.71
C SER A 34 -1.86 20.66 -26.03
N THR A 35 -1.56 21.07 -24.80
CA THR A 35 -2.17 22.26 -24.18
C THR A 35 -1.08 23.12 -23.53
N ALA A 36 -0.05 23.46 -24.32
CA ALA A 36 0.77 24.64 -24.10
C ALA A 36 0.49 25.63 -25.25
N GLY A 37 -0.79 25.92 -25.46
CA GLY A 37 -1.23 27.09 -26.21
C GLY A 37 -1.44 28.21 -25.20
N ALA A 38 -0.83 29.37 -25.46
CA ALA A 38 -0.86 30.55 -24.59
C ALA A 38 -2.27 30.81 -24.05
N PHE A 39 -2.46 30.65 -22.74
CA PHE A 39 -3.63 31.18 -22.04
C PHE A 39 -3.49 32.71 -22.08
N GLU A 40 -4.37 33.36 -22.82
CA GLU A 40 -4.46 34.82 -22.78
C GLU A 40 -4.75 35.27 -21.32
N PRO A 41 -4.05 36.30 -20.82
CA PRO A 41 -4.15 36.74 -19.42
C PRO A 41 -5.55 37.22 -18.99
N ALA A 42 -6.48 37.45 -19.93
CA ALA A 42 -7.86 37.82 -19.65
C ALA A 42 -8.68 36.66 -19.04
N HIS A 43 -8.44 35.41 -19.46
CA HIS A 43 -9.21 34.26 -18.96
C HIS A 43 -8.86 33.87 -17.52
N HIS A 44 -7.66 34.20 -17.06
CA HIS A 44 -7.19 33.90 -15.70
C HIS A 44 -7.78 34.87 -14.66
N LEU A 45 -8.11 36.10 -15.07
CA LEU A 45 -8.73 37.10 -14.22
C LEU A 45 -10.22 36.81 -14.01
N HIS A 46 -10.95 36.48 -15.09
CA HIS A 46 -12.35 36.04 -15.01
C HIS A 46 -12.51 34.73 -14.23
N ALA A 47 -11.57 33.79 -14.33
CA ALA A 47 -11.59 32.56 -13.51
C ALA A 47 -11.42 32.85 -12.01
N CYS A 48 -10.54 33.78 -11.64
CA CYS A 48 -10.35 34.21 -10.25
C CYS A 48 -11.56 34.99 -9.70
N GLU A 49 -12.14 35.89 -10.49
CA GLU A 49 -13.35 36.65 -10.12
C GLU A 49 -14.58 35.75 -10.00
N ALA A 50 -14.75 34.77 -10.89
CA ALA A 50 -15.80 33.76 -10.81
C ALA A 50 -15.63 32.82 -9.60
N LEU A 51 -14.39 32.44 -9.24
CA LEU A 51 -14.09 31.68 -8.02
C LEU A 51 -14.42 32.50 -6.75
N GLN A 52 -14.17 33.81 -6.76
CA GLN A 52 -14.60 34.71 -5.70
C GLN A 52 -16.13 34.84 -5.62
N ALA A 53 -16.83 34.92 -6.76
CA ALA A 53 -18.29 34.97 -6.82
C ALA A 53 -18.95 33.65 -6.35
N ALA A 54 -18.40 32.49 -6.72
CA ALA A 54 -18.84 31.18 -6.24
C ALA A 54 -18.64 31.03 -4.73
N ARG A 55 -17.55 31.58 -4.19
CA ARG A 55 -17.26 31.63 -2.75
C ARG A 55 -18.23 32.55 -1.99
N VAL A 56 -18.69 33.64 -2.61
CA VAL A 56 -19.74 34.53 -2.08
C VAL A 56 -21.12 33.85 -2.07
N ASN A 57 -21.41 33.00 -3.06
CA ASN A 57 -22.64 32.20 -3.08
C ASN A 57 -22.65 31.07 -2.04
N LEU A 58 -21.50 30.41 -1.80
CA LEU A 58 -21.35 29.41 -0.73
C LEU A 58 -21.48 30.01 0.68
N ALA A 59 -21.04 31.24 0.89
CA ALA A 59 -21.02 31.90 2.20
C ALA A 59 -22.39 32.37 2.71
N ARG A 60 -23.47 32.19 1.93
CA ARG A 60 -24.84 32.66 2.27
C ARG A 60 -25.79 31.54 2.71
N SER A 61 -25.34 30.29 2.77
CA SER A 61 -26.13 29.17 3.27
C SER A 61 -26.04 29.08 4.80
N PRO A 62 -27.15 28.96 5.54
CA PRO A 62 -27.12 28.88 7.00
C PRO A 62 -26.49 27.55 7.44
N SER A 63 -25.35 27.63 8.14
CA SER A 63 -24.68 26.50 8.77
C SER A 63 -25.58 25.92 9.87
N THR A 64 -26.22 24.79 9.60
CA THR A 64 -26.80 23.93 10.64
C THR A 64 -25.75 22.89 10.97
N MET A 65 -25.08 23.06 12.12
CA MET A 65 -24.22 22.02 12.68
C MET A 65 -25.11 20.89 13.20
N THR A 66 -25.17 19.79 12.47
CA THR A 66 -25.59 18.51 13.01
C THR A 66 -24.33 17.68 13.25
N THR A 67 -24.15 17.25 14.49
CA THR A 67 -23.16 16.26 14.91
C THR A 67 -23.49 14.94 14.21
N ASP A 68 -22.75 14.57 13.17
CA ASP A 68 -23.00 13.32 12.45
C ASP A 68 -21.78 12.37 12.53
N SER A 69 -22.08 11.10 12.76
CA SER A 69 -21.16 10.00 13.06
C SER A 69 -20.39 9.46 11.84
N GLY A 70 -20.54 10.11 10.68
CA GLY A 70 -19.83 9.77 9.46
C GLY A 70 -18.36 10.20 9.51
N GLY A 71 -17.44 9.36 9.02
CA GLY A 71 -16.04 9.75 8.87
C GLY A 71 -15.86 11.01 8.00
N PRO A 72 -14.68 11.67 8.01
CA PRO A 72 -14.44 12.96 7.35
C PRO A 72 -14.72 12.98 5.84
N ARG A 73 -14.76 11.81 5.21
CA ARG A 73 -15.13 11.65 3.80
C ARG A 73 -16.65 11.64 3.57
N ILE A 74 -17.43 11.02 4.46
CA ILE A 74 -18.90 10.95 4.37
C ILE A 74 -19.48 12.36 4.58
N ASN A 75 -18.99 13.07 5.59
CA ASN A 75 -19.40 14.45 5.87
C ASN A 75 -19.15 15.37 4.67
N ARG A 76 -18.00 15.23 3.99
CA ARG A 76 -17.70 15.99 2.76
C ARG A 76 -18.65 15.66 1.61
N ILE A 77 -19.08 14.40 1.48
CA ILE A 77 -20.06 14.01 0.45
C ILE A 77 -21.40 14.67 0.74
N GLN A 78 -21.88 14.60 1.98
CA GLN A 78 -23.13 15.22 2.41
C GLN A 78 -23.09 16.76 2.26
N GLU A 79 -21.99 17.41 2.64
CA GLU A 79 -21.76 18.85 2.44
C GLU A 79 -21.78 19.22 0.96
N THR A 80 -21.13 18.43 0.10
CA THR A 80 -21.10 18.68 -1.36
C THR A 80 -22.48 18.51 -1.97
N ILE A 81 -23.23 17.46 -1.58
CA ILE A 81 -24.62 17.25 -2.03
C ILE A 81 -25.50 18.43 -1.61
N THR A 82 -25.38 18.89 -0.37
CA THR A 82 -26.11 20.05 0.15
C THR A 82 -25.76 21.34 -0.62
N ALA A 83 -24.48 21.54 -0.93
CA ALA A 83 -24.02 22.67 -1.74
C ALA A 83 -24.55 22.61 -3.19
N MET A 84 -24.67 21.42 -3.77
CA MET A 84 -25.22 21.22 -5.11
C MET A 84 -26.74 21.45 -5.15
N GLN A 85 -27.48 20.95 -4.16
CA GLN A 85 -28.94 21.16 -4.05
C GLN A 85 -29.30 22.63 -3.85
N SER A 86 -28.51 23.35 -3.05
CA SER A 86 -28.68 24.78 -2.80
C SER A 86 -28.05 25.69 -3.87
N PHE A 87 -27.41 25.11 -4.90
CA PHE A 87 -26.75 25.88 -5.95
C PHE A 87 -27.76 26.65 -6.80
N ARG A 88 -27.54 27.96 -6.94
CA ARG A 88 -28.39 28.85 -7.74
C ARG A 88 -27.94 28.85 -9.19
N PHE A 89 -28.88 28.58 -10.09
CA PHE A 89 -28.67 28.64 -11.52
C PHE A 89 -29.17 29.97 -12.08
N CYS A 90 -28.49 30.47 -13.11
CA CYS A 90 -28.97 31.56 -13.96
C CYS A 90 -29.91 31.03 -15.05
N GLY A 91 -30.66 31.94 -15.68
CA GLY A 91 -31.51 31.68 -16.83
C GLY A 91 -30.74 31.74 -18.16
N PRO A 92 -31.29 31.18 -19.24
CA PRO A 92 -30.65 31.20 -20.57
C PRO A 92 -30.55 32.59 -21.22
N SER A 93 -31.19 33.60 -20.63
CA SER A 93 -31.22 34.98 -21.11
C SER A 93 -30.29 35.92 -20.32
N ASP A 94 -29.59 35.38 -19.33
CA ASP A 94 -28.65 36.14 -18.50
C ASP A 94 -27.31 36.34 -19.21
N ASP A 95 -26.48 37.26 -18.70
CA ASP A 95 -25.23 37.65 -19.33
C ASP A 95 -24.23 36.48 -19.39
N LEU A 96 -23.35 36.49 -20.41
CA LEU A 96 -22.37 35.42 -20.65
C LEU A 96 -21.44 35.18 -19.46
N ASP A 97 -21.11 36.22 -18.70
CA ASP A 97 -20.27 36.12 -17.51
C ASP A 97 -20.99 35.37 -16.38
N GLU A 98 -22.31 35.55 -16.24
CA GLU A 98 -23.13 34.82 -15.26
C GLU A 98 -23.27 33.35 -15.65
N ILE A 99 -23.47 33.07 -16.94
CA ILE A 99 -23.50 31.70 -17.48
C ILE A 99 -22.15 31.00 -17.26
N SER A 100 -21.04 31.71 -17.49
CA SER A 100 -19.68 31.20 -17.25
C SER A 100 -19.47 30.87 -15.77
N ALA A 101 -19.89 31.76 -14.87
CA ALA A 101 -19.75 31.56 -13.42
C ALA A 101 -20.57 30.36 -12.91
N VAL A 102 -21.80 30.18 -13.42
CA VAL A 102 -22.68 29.06 -13.06
C VAL A 102 -22.14 27.73 -13.58
N THR A 103 -21.71 27.67 -14.84
CA THR A 103 -21.17 26.44 -15.43
C THR A 103 -19.87 25.99 -14.78
N LEU A 104 -18.95 26.92 -14.49
CA LEU A 104 -17.70 26.63 -13.77
C LEU A 104 -17.95 26.27 -12.30
N GLY A 105 -18.80 27.01 -11.61
CA GLY A 105 -19.11 26.77 -10.20
C GLY A 105 -19.78 25.41 -9.97
N TYR A 106 -20.76 25.07 -10.82
CA TYR A 106 -21.45 23.77 -10.74
C TYR A 106 -20.52 22.62 -11.18
N GLY A 107 -19.71 22.84 -12.22
CA GLY A 107 -18.69 21.88 -12.66
C GLY A 107 -17.66 21.54 -11.57
N HIS A 108 -17.25 22.53 -10.76
CA HIS A 108 -16.36 22.31 -9.63
C HIS A 108 -16.97 21.41 -8.56
N LEU A 109 -18.23 21.66 -8.18
CA LEU A 109 -18.95 20.81 -7.22
C LEU A 109 -19.12 19.37 -7.74
N LEU A 110 -19.40 19.21 -9.03
CA LEU A 110 -19.49 17.89 -9.66
C LEU A 110 -18.17 17.11 -9.57
N ILE A 111 -17.03 17.76 -9.79
CA ILE A 111 -15.70 17.13 -9.66
C ILE A 111 -15.42 16.74 -8.20
N GLN A 112 -15.80 17.57 -7.24
CA GLN A 112 -15.67 17.25 -5.82
C GLN A 112 -16.49 16.03 -5.44
N LEU A 113 -17.75 15.96 -5.91
CA LEU A 113 -18.63 14.82 -5.68
C LEU A 113 -18.08 13.55 -6.34
N GLN A 114 -17.62 13.62 -7.60
CA GLN A 114 -17.01 12.50 -8.32
C GLN A 114 -15.82 11.93 -7.55
N ARG A 115 -14.90 12.78 -7.06
CA ARG A 115 -13.73 12.32 -6.30
C ARG A 115 -14.10 11.69 -4.96
N ALA A 116 -15.05 12.29 -4.25
CA ALA A 116 -15.41 11.85 -2.91
C ALA A 116 -16.29 10.58 -2.93
N ALA A 117 -17.30 10.53 -3.79
CA ALA A 117 -18.32 9.48 -3.82
C ALA A 117 -17.94 8.26 -4.69
N THR A 118 -17.23 8.43 -5.82
CA THR A 118 -16.93 7.33 -6.77
C THR A 118 -16.36 6.06 -6.10
N PRO A 119 -15.36 6.14 -5.20
CA PRO A 119 -14.80 4.93 -4.60
C PRO A 119 -15.70 4.24 -3.55
N LEU A 120 -16.86 4.81 -3.20
CA LEU A 120 -17.86 4.18 -2.32
C LEU A 120 -19.03 3.57 -3.10
N LEU A 121 -19.16 3.91 -4.39
CA LEU A 121 -20.31 3.53 -5.20
C LEU A 121 -20.06 2.21 -5.95
N PRO A 122 -21.11 1.40 -6.18
CA PRO A 122 -21.02 0.27 -7.09
C PRO A 122 -20.58 0.68 -8.50
N ASP A 123 -19.81 -0.17 -9.19
CA ASP A 123 -19.19 0.12 -10.50
C ASP A 123 -20.15 0.69 -11.56
N ALA A 124 -21.43 0.32 -11.53
CA ALA A 124 -22.43 0.84 -12.45
C ALA A 124 -22.78 2.31 -12.17
N VAL A 125 -22.97 2.66 -10.89
CA VAL A 125 -23.32 4.00 -10.41
C VAL A 125 -22.10 4.93 -10.50
N ALA A 126 -20.94 4.43 -10.10
CA ALA A 126 -19.65 5.11 -10.23
C ALA A 126 -19.35 5.52 -11.68
N ARG A 127 -19.57 4.62 -12.65
CA ARG A 127 -19.40 4.96 -14.08
C ARG A 127 -20.38 6.03 -14.53
N ARG A 128 -21.65 5.95 -14.13
CA ARG A 128 -22.67 6.95 -14.48
C ARG A 128 -22.33 8.33 -13.93
N LEU A 129 -21.87 8.41 -12.68
CA LEU A 129 -21.42 9.67 -12.06
C LEU A 129 -20.20 10.27 -12.78
N ASN A 130 -19.22 9.45 -13.17
CA ASN A 130 -18.01 9.91 -13.87
C ASN A 130 -18.23 10.30 -15.34
N THR A 131 -19.34 9.89 -15.95
CA THR A 131 -19.70 10.34 -17.32
C THR A 131 -20.30 11.74 -17.36
N LEU A 132 -20.67 12.30 -16.21
CA LEU A 132 -21.18 13.66 -16.14
C LEU A 132 -20.04 14.67 -16.29
N ALA A 133 -20.23 15.64 -17.18
CA ALA A 133 -19.34 16.75 -17.38
C ALA A 133 -20.16 18.02 -17.64
N VAL A 134 -19.67 19.15 -17.16
CA VAL A 134 -20.25 20.47 -17.41
C VAL A 134 -19.27 21.23 -18.28
N GLU A 135 -19.64 21.42 -19.54
CA GLU A 135 -18.81 22.20 -20.47
C GLU A 135 -18.89 23.69 -20.13
N PRO A 136 -17.78 24.44 -20.20
CA PRO A 136 -17.79 25.88 -19.99
C PRO A 136 -18.76 26.56 -20.96
N ASN A 137 -19.55 27.50 -20.44
CA ASN A 137 -20.54 28.28 -21.20
C ASN A 137 -21.74 27.48 -21.75
N ASP A 138 -21.83 26.18 -21.47
CA ASP A 138 -23.03 25.39 -21.76
C ASP A 138 -23.92 25.29 -20.50
N LEU A 139 -24.82 26.27 -20.37
CA LEU A 139 -25.78 26.30 -19.27
C LEU A 139 -26.65 25.03 -19.23
N TYR A 140 -27.00 24.47 -20.38
CA TYR A 140 -27.84 23.28 -20.46
C TYR A 140 -27.08 22.02 -20.02
N ALA A 141 -25.76 21.95 -20.22
CA ALA A 141 -24.93 20.90 -19.64
C ALA A 141 -24.98 20.93 -18.11
N ALA A 142 -24.95 22.13 -17.49
CA ALA A 142 -25.06 22.27 -16.05
C ALA A 142 -26.44 21.83 -15.53
N TYR A 143 -27.54 22.23 -16.19
CA TYR A 143 -28.89 21.76 -15.83
C TYR A 143 -29.05 20.23 -16.00
N ARG A 144 -28.49 19.65 -17.05
CA ARG A 144 -28.50 18.19 -17.28
C ARG A 144 -27.71 17.46 -16.21
N ALA A 145 -26.51 17.95 -15.89
CA ALA A 145 -25.70 17.38 -14.81
C ALA A 145 -26.43 17.45 -13.47
N ARG A 146 -27.18 18.52 -13.20
CA ARG A 146 -28.02 18.63 -12.01
C ARG A 146 -29.09 17.55 -11.92
N ALA A 147 -29.87 17.38 -12.97
CA ALA A 147 -30.92 16.36 -12.97
C ALA A 147 -30.34 14.94 -12.78
N GLU A 148 -29.20 14.65 -13.40
CA GLU A 148 -28.55 13.33 -13.24
C GLU A 148 -27.94 13.16 -11.85
N VAL A 149 -27.33 14.19 -11.26
CA VAL A 149 -26.83 14.11 -9.89
C VAL A 149 -27.99 13.91 -8.91
N GLU A 150 -29.08 14.66 -9.02
CA GLU A 150 -30.26 14.49 -8.17
C GLU A 150 -30.85 13.07 -8.26
N ALA A 151 -30.80 12.44 -9.43
CA ALA A 151 -31.22 11.05 -9.61
C ALA A 151 -30.28 10.02 -8.97
N LEU A 152 -29.01 10.38 -8.73
CA LEU A 152 -27.99 9.52 -8.13
C LEU A 152 -27.86 9.71 -6.61
N ILE A 153 -28.45 10.76 -6.04
CA ILE A 153 -28.39 11.02 -4.59
C ILE A 153 -28.86 9.82 -3.74
N PRO A 154 -29.99 9.16 -4.04
CA PRO A 154 -30.44 8.00 -3.26
C PRO A 154 -29.43 6.84 -3.27
N ASP A 155 -28.81 6.56 -4.43
CA ASP A 155 -27.78 5.52 -4.55
C ASP A 155 -26.51 5.88 -3.75
N ILE A 156 -26.19 7.17 -3.64
CA ILE A 156 -25.05 7.68 -2.84
C ILE A 156 -25.36 7.60 -1.35
N GLU A 157 -26.57 7.98 -0.93
CA GLU A 157 -27.03 7.89 0.46
C GLU A 157 -27.11 6.43 0.93
N ASP A 158 -27.63 5.53 0.10
CA ASP A 158 -27.68 4.09 0.38
C ASP A 158 -26.27 3.53 0.56
N ALA A 159 -25.32 3.89 -0.31
CA ALA A 159 -23.92 3.45 -0.20
C ALA A 159 -23.22 3.96 1.08
N ILE A 160 -23.59 5.16 1.54
CA ILE A 160 -23.12 5.70 2.83
C ILE A 160 -23.71 4.89 3.99
N SER A 161 -25.02 4.60 3.96
CA SER A 161 -25.68 3.83 5.02
C SER A 161 -25.13 2.42 5.18
N ILE A 162 -24.74 1.77 4.07
CA ILE A 162 -24.14 0.42 4.09
C ILE A 162 -22.80 0.44 4.83
N GLN A 163 -21.98 1.47 4.59
CA GLN A 163 -20.70 1.66 5.29
C GLN A 163 -20.88 1.89 6.81
N GLU A 164 -22.02 2.46 7.23
CA GLU A 164 -22.37 2.63 8.64
C GLU A 164 -22.87 1.32 9.27
N THR A 165 -23.58 0.47 8.54
CA THR A 165 -24.10 -0.83 9.03
C THR A 165 -23.09 -1.98 9.02
N GLU A 166 -22.03 -1.95 8.18
CA GLU A 166 -20.92 -2.90 8.27
C GLU A 166 -20.01 -2.63 9.49
N HIS A 167 -20.25 -1.53 10.21
CA HIS A 167 -19.58 -1.16 11.45
C HIS A 167 -20.29 -1.76 12.68
N ASP A 168 -20.30 -3.09 12.80
CA ASP A 168 -20.65 -3.78 14.05
C ASP A 168 -19.58 -3.42 15.10
N PRO A 169 -19.93 -2.78 16.24
CA PRO A 169 -18.96 -2.10 17.12
C PRO A 169 -18.02 -3.03 17.91
N GLU A 170 -18.02 -4.33 17.65
CA GLU A 170 -17.24 -5.31 18.41
C GLU A 170 -15.87 -5.66 17.79
N GLN A 171 -15.53 -5.18 16.58
CA GLN A 171 -14.25 -5.50 15.90
C GLN A 171 -13.53 -4.34 15.18
N ALA A 172 -13.85 -3.07 15.47
CA ALA A 172 -13.05 -1.95 14.97
C ALA A 172 -11.81 -1.73 15.86
N THR A 173 -10.65 -2.23 15.44
CA THR A 173 -9.37 -1.80 16.02
C THR A 173 -9.21 -0.31 15.75
N THR A 174 -9.32 0.53 16.78
CA THR A 174 -8.95 1.96 16.70
C THR A 174 -7.56 2.08 16.07
N PRO A 175 -7.34 2.92 15.04
CA PRO A 175 -6.04 3.05 14.40
C PRO A 175 -5.00 3.40 15.46
N GLU A 176 -3.97 2.56 15.59
CA GLU A 176 -3.01 2.70 16.69
C GLU A 176 -2.29 4.07 16.54
N PRO A 177 -2.40 4.95 17.56
CA PRO A 177 -1.81 6.28 17.52
C PRO A 177 -0.29 6.22 17.27
N LEU A 178 0.23 7.00 16.31
CA LEU A 178 1.68 7.15 16.11
C LEU A 178 2.36 7.63 17.40
N PRO A 179 3.43 6.97 17.90
CA PRO A 179 4.09 7.40 19.13
C PRO A 179 4.58 8.85 19.05
N VAL A 180 4.24 9.68 20.04
CA VAL A 180 4.59 11.10 20.08
C VAL A 180 6.11 11.32 19.90
N ALA A 181 6.92 10.40 20.41
CA ALA A 181 8.37 10.42 20.24
C ALA A 181 8.80 10.27 18.77
N VAL A 182 8.11 9.46 17.97
CA VAL A 182 8.37 9.31 16.53
C VAL A 182 8.08 10.63 15.82
N CYS A 183 6.93 11.26 16.09
CA CYS A 183 6.58 12.56 15.54
C CYS A 183 7.60 13.64 15.91
N SER A 184 8.10 13.62 17.16
CA SER A 184 9.10 14.58 17.64
C SER A 184 10.46 14.41 16.94
N ILE A 185 10.94 13.18 16.82
CA ILE A 185 12.26 12.88 16.22
C ILE A 185 12.24 13.13 14.71
N ILE A 186 11.19 12.68 14.01
CA ILE A 186 11.05 12.93 12.57
C ILE A 186 10.89 14.42 12.31
N GLY A 187 10.11 15.13 13.12
CA GLY A 187 9.94 16.57 12.98
C GLY A 187 11.21 17.37 13.24
N ASP A 188 12.06 16.92 14.17
CA ASP A 188 13.41 17.47 14.39
C ASP A 188 14.29 17.30 13.15
N VAL A 189 14.42 16.07 12.65
CA VAL A 189 15.24 15.74 11.47
C VAL A 189 14.78 16.50 10.22
N LEU A 190 13.49 16.47 9.89
CA LEU A 190 12.97 17.17 8.72
C LEU A 190 13.12 18.69 8.87
N GLY A 191 12.78 19.22 10.04
CA GLY A 191 12.84 20.65 10.32
C GLY A 191 14.27 21.21 10.29
N SER A 192 15.26 20.42 10.73
CA SER A 192 16.67 20.81 10.69
C SER A 192 17.31 20.69 9.32
N THR A 193 16.90 19.70 8.52
CA THR A 193 17.59 19.36 7.26
C THR A 193 16.96 20.04 6.05
N VAL A 194 15.64 20.11 5.96
CA VAL A 194 14.96 20.82 4.86
C VAL A 194 15.05 22.34 5.07
N TYR A 195 14.99 22.80 6.33
CA TYR A 195 15.07 24.20 6.80
C TYR A 195 14.49 25.27 5.85
N HIS A 196 13.41 24.94 5.14
CA HIS A 196 12.75 25.80 4.15
C HIS A 196 11.24 25.67 4.29
N HIS A 197 10.61 26.71 4.84
CA HIS A 197 9.18 26.72 5.16
C HIS A 197 8.28 26.33 3.99
N LYS A 198 8.52 26.85 2.78
CA LYS A 198 7.70 26.56 1.59
C LYS A 198 7.81 25.10 1.12
N THR A 199 9.01 24.54 1.15
CA THR A 199 9.25 23.14 0.77
C THR A 199 8.55 22.21 1.75
N LEU A 200 8.72 22.48 3.04
CA LEU A 200 8.09 21.74 4.12
C LEU A 200 6.56 21.83 4.04
N GLU A 201 5.99 23.02 3.83
CA GLU A 201 4.56 23.22 3.57
C GLU A 201 4.07 22.37 2.38
N SER A 202 4.78 22.40 1.25
CA SER A 202 4.42 21.59 0.07
C SER A 202 4.40 20.09 0.35
N MET A 203 5.38 19.58 1.11
CA MET A 203 5.44 18.16 1.47
C MET A 203 4.21 17.74 2.31
N PHE A 204 3.83 18.55 3.30
CA PHE A 204 2.67 18.25 4.15
C PHE A 204 1.34 18.38 3.38
N TYR A 205 1.20 19.36 2.49
CA TYR A 205 0.00 19.48 1.65
C TYR A 205 -0.13 18.32 0.65
N GLN A 206 0.96 17.90 0.01
CA GLN A 206 0.96 16.75 -0.89
C GLN A 206 0.61 15.44 -0.16
N ALA A 207 1.01 15.33 1.11
CA ALA A 207 0.64 14.21 1.97
C ALA A 207 -0.80 14.29 2.52
N GLY A 208 -1.53 15.39 2.27
CA GLY A 208 -2.95 15.52 2.62
C GLY A 208 -3.24 16.32 3.89
N ALA A 209 -2.32 17.15 4.38
CA ALA A 209 -2.60 18.08 5.48
C ALA A 209 -3.64 19.13 5.06
N VAL A 210 -4.69 19.31 5.87
CA VAL A 210 -5.88 20.12 5.50
C VAL A 210 -5.90 21.50 6.18
N GLU A 211 -5.14 21.70 7.26
CA GLU A 211 -5.24 22.88 8.12
C GLU A 211 -4.21 24.00 7.87
N GLU A 212 -4.44 25.16 8.53
CA GLU A 212 -3.53 26.30 8.57
C GLU A 212 -2.11 25.95 9.04
N VAL A 213 -1.12 26.57 8.41
CA VAL A 213 0.30 26.38 8.71
C VAL A 213 0.61 26.78 10.16
N PRO A 214 1.16 25.87 10.99
CA PRO A 214 1.51 26.18 12.38
C PRO A 214 2.51 27.33 12.46
N ALA A 215 2.43 28.12 13.53
CA ALA A 215 3.42 29.16 13.83
C ALA A 215 4.70 28.56 14.43
N GLY A 216 5.85 29.19 14.19
CA GLY A 216 7.15 28.79 14.75
C GLY A 216 8.23 28.50 13.71
N ASN A 217 9.37 27.99 14.16
CA ASN A 217 10.47 27.58 13.28
C ASN A 217 10.14 26.24 12.55
N CYS A 218 10.91 25.87 11.53
CA CYS A 218 10.66 24.65 10.73
C CYS A 218 10.48 23.39 11.57
N VAL A 219 11.25 23.23 12.65
CA VAL A 219 11.16 22.08 13.57
C VAL A 219 9.83 22.09 14.34
N THR A 220 9.50 23.20 15.00
CA THR A 220 8.25 23.36 15.76
C THR A 220 7.03 23.21 14.85
N LYS A 221 7.09 23.70 13.61
CA LYS A 221 6.04 23.53 12.60
C LYS A 221 5.85 22.05 12.24
N CYS A 222 6.93 21.36 11.85
CA CYS A 222 6.92 19.94 11.53
C CYS A 222 6.34 19.09 12.67
N GLN A 223 6.84 19.27 13.89
CA GLN A 223 6.40 18.50 15.06
C GLN A 223 4.94 18.77 15.40
N THR A 224 4.45 19.99 15.19
CA THR A 224 3.05 20.35 15.45
C THR A 224 2.14 19.72 14.40
N TRP A 225 2.50 19.75 13.12
CA TRP A 225 1.74 19.06 12.09
C TRP A 225 1.71 17.55 12.26
N LEU A 226 2.86 16.91 12.53
CA LEU A 226 2.91 15.45 12.75
C LEU A 226 2.07 15.02 13.97
N ARG A 227 1.95 15.86 15.00
CA ARG A 227 1.07 15.63 16.15
C ARG A 227 -0.41 15.85 15.85
N ARG A 228 -0.75 16.73 14.91
CA ARG A 228 -2.15 16.95 14.47
C ARG A 228 -2.64 15.82 13.57
N LEU A 229 -1.81 15.42 12.60
CA LEU A 229 -2.08 14.29 11.69
C LEU A 229 -2.42 12.99 12.45
N HIS A 230 -1.83 12.81 13.62
CA HIS A 230 -2.12 11.70 14.52
C HIS A 230 -3.57 11.65 15.04
N ASN A 231 -4.21 12.80 15.26
CA ASN A 231 -5.57 12.89 15.80
C ASN A 231 -6.64 13.04 14.70
N GLU A 232 -6.26 13.57 13.54
CA GLU A 232 -7.19 14.09 12.55
C GLU A 232 -7.34 13.19 11.32
N VAL A 233 -6.47 12.19 11.14
CA VAL A 233 -6.43 11.33 9.94
C VAL A 233 -6.73 9.87 10.28
N GLN A 234 -7.50 9.21 9.39
CA GLN A 234 -7.88 7.80 9.52
C GLN A 234 -6.68 6.83 9.54
N ASP A 235 -5.64 7.09 8.73
CA ASP A 235 -4.38 6.34 8.73
C ASP A 235 -3.16 7.27 8.88
N PRO A 236 -2.72 7.52 10.13
CA PRO A 236 -1.56 8.37 10.40
C PRO A 236 -0.24 7.81 9.83
N LYS A 237 -0.10 6.48 9.71
CA LYS A 237 1.13 5.84 9.23
C LYS A 237 1.31 6.06 7.73
N MET A 238 0.24 5.96 6.96
CA MET A 238 0.24 6.27 5.52
C MET A 238 0.67 7.71 5.27
N VAL A 239 0.07 8.68 5.98
CA VAL A 239 0.40 10.10 5.79
C VAL A 239 1.84 10.39 6.20
N LEU A 240 2.29 9.87 7.35
CA LEU A 240 3.68 10.02 7.78
C LEU A 240 4.65 9.48 6.72
N GLY A 241 4.35 8.32 6.14
CA GLY A 241 5.15 7.70 5.09
C GLY A 241 5.23 8.56 3.83
N LYS A 242 4.12 9.20 3.43
CA LYS A 242 4.10 10.17 2.32
C LYS A 242 4.88 11.46 2.62
N VAL A 243 4.81 11.98 3.84
CA VAL A 243 5.59 13.16 4.25
C VAL A 243 7.10 12.90 4.15
N ILE A 244 7.56 11.70 4.54
CA ILE A 244 8.99 11.37 4.53
C ILE A 244 9.49 10.75 3.22
N GLU A 245 8.62 10.49 2.24
CA GLU A 245 8.93 9.73 1.02
C GLU A 245 10.11 10.35 0.24
N GLU A 246 9.99 11.63 -0.12
CA GLU A 246 11.04 12.36 -0.84
C GLU A 246 12.35 12.40 -0.03
N PHE A 247 12.27 12.61 1.28
CA PHE A 247 13.43 12.66 2.16
C PHE A 247 14.14 11.30 2.28
N MET A 248 13.39 10.20 2.25
CA MET A 248 13.93 8.84 2.40
C MET A 248 14.46 8.26 1.10
N GLU A 249 13.97 8.71 -0.06
CA GLU A 249 14.22 8.08 -1.36
C GLU A 249 15.00 8.96 -2.35
N VAL A 250 14.96 10.29 -2.21
CA VAL A 250 15.60 11.22 -3.14
C VAL A 250 16.78 11.93 -2.48
N ASP A 251 17.96 11.84 -3.09
CA ASP A 251 19.18 12.51 -2.60
C ASP A 251 19.18 13.98 -3.03
N CYS A 252 18.55 14.84 -2.22
CA CYS A 252 18.35 16.25 -2.55
C CYS A 252 18.68 17.24 -1.42
N TYR A 253 19.01 16.74 -0.22
CA TYR A 253 19.23 17.59 0.98
C TYR A 253 20.66 17.55 1.53
N GLY A 254 21.63 17.03 0.77
CA GLY A 254 23.05 17.09 1.11
C GLY A 254 23.53 16.05 2.14
N PRO A 255 24.75 16.19 2.68
CA PRO A 255 25.42 15.12 3.43
C PRO A 255 24.78 14.80 4.79
N THR A 256 24.04 15.74 5.38
CA THR A 256 23.31 15.55 6.65
C THR A 256 22.03 14.74 6.47
N GLN A 257 21.61 14.48 5.22
CA GLN A 257 20.42 13.69 4.90
C GLN A 257 20.57 12.22 5.32
N ASP A 258 21.75 11.62 5.12
CA ASP A 258 21.97 10.21 5.45
C ASP A 258 21.97 9.95 6.96
N GLU A 259 22.52 10.87 7.75
CA GLU A 259 22.39 10.87 9.21
C GLU A 259 20.93 11.00 9.65
N GLY A 260 20.18 11.89 8.99
CA GLY A 260 18.74 12.05 9.20
C GLY A 260 17.94 10.78 8.89
N ARG A 261 18.17 10.16 7.73
CA ARG A 261 17.53 8.89 7.34
C ARG A 261 17.83 7.77 8.32
N THR A 262 19.06 7.71 8.84
CA THR A 262 19.46 6.73 9.85
C THR A 262 18.68 6.95 11.15
N ARG A 263 18.61 8.19 11.65
CA ARG A 263 17.81 8.55 12.84
C ARG A 263 16.32 8.22 12.67
N ILE A 264 15.74 8.46 11.48
CA ILE A 264 14.34 8.12 11.20
C ILE A 264 14.12 6.61 11.24
N ARG A 265 14.99 5.81 10.61
CA ARG A 265 14.88 4.34 10.63
C ARG A 265 14.99 3.78 12.05
N GLU A 266 15.93 4.28 12.85
CA GLU A 266 16.09 3.89 14.26
C GLU A 266 14.91 4.31 15.12
N ALA A 267 14.30 5.47 14.85
CA ALA A 267 13.11 5.93 15.55
C ALA A 267 11.91 5.02 15.23
N LEU A 268 11.67 4.69 13.96
CA LEU A 268 10.60 3.77 13.57
C LEU A 268 10.82 2.37 14.17
N ALA A 269 12.04 1.85 14.10
CA ALA A 269 12.38 0.51 14.60
C ALA A 269 12.12 0.38 16.11
N ARG A 270 12.46 1.41 16.90
CA ARG A 270 12.21 1.44 18.35
C ARG A 270 10.74 1.28 18.73
N TYR A 271 9.82 1.60 17.83
CA TYR A 271 8.38 1.50 18.06
C TYR A 271 7.72 0.40 17.22
N GLY A 272 8.50 -0.56 16.72
CA GLY A 272 7.98 -1.70 15.97
C GLY A 272 7.42 -1.32 14.59
N MET A 273 8.02 -0.32 13.96
CA MET A 273 7.69 0.12 12.60
C MET A 273 8.93 0.09 11.70
N SER A 274 8.73 -0.07 10.39
CA SER A 274 9.81 0.07 9.41
C SER A 274 9.35 0.82 8.17
N TYR A 275 10.28 1.56 7.58
CA TYR A 275 10.06 2.25 6.31
C TYR A 275 10.37 1.30 5.14
N GLY A 276 9.37 1.06 4.29
CA GLY A 276 9.48 0.40 3.00
C GLY A 276 9.54 1.40 1.84
N GLN A 277 9.58 0.91 0.60
CA GLN A 277 9.59 1.79 -0.58
C GLN A 277 8.23 2.48 -0.80
N SER A 278 8.26 3.63 -1.49
CA SER A 278 7.11 4.43 -1.91
C SER A 278 6.28 5.01 -0.76
N GLY A 279 6.94 5.34 0.35
CA GLY A 279 6.30 5.93 1.52
C GLY A 279 5.48 4.94 2.35
N LEU A 280 5.71 3.63 2.26
CA LEU A 280 4.97 2.64 3.04
C LEU A 280 5.61 2.44 4.42
N ILE A 281 4.88 2.73 5.50
CA ILE A 281 5.29 2.39 6.87
C ILE A 281 4.59 1.10 7.29
N GLN A 282 5.37 0.07 7.58
CA GLN A 282 4.86 -1.25 7.96
C GLN A 282 5.06 -1.49 9.45
N ASP A 283 4.04 -2.05 10.10
CA ASP A 283 4.19 -2.60 11.45
C ASP A 283 5.04 -3.87 11.37
N THR A 284 6.21 -3.83 12.00
CA THR A 284 7.05 -5.02 12.16
C THR A 284 6.49 -5.98 13.20
N ARG A 285 5.36 -5.66 13.85
CA ARG A 285 4.69 -6.49 14.85
C ARG A 285 3.85 -7.63 14.27
N ILE A 286 3.42 -7.55 13.01
CA ILE A 286 2.50 -8.55 12.40
C ILE A 286 3.17 -9.35 11.28
N ALA A 287 4.20 -8.80 10.64
CA ALA A 287 5.00 -9.55 9.69
C ALA A 287 6.37 -9.83 10.31
N VAL A 288 6.65 -11.10 10.59
CA VAL A 288 8.02 -11.58 10.74
C VAL A 288 8.71 -11.43 9.39
N SER A 289 9.15 -10.20 9.10
CA SER A 289 9.98 -9.93 7.95
C SER A 289 11.28 -10.70 8.12
N THR A 290 11.94 -11.08 7.03
CA THR A 290 13.29 -11.65 7.08
C THR A 290 14.24 -10.85 7.99
N LYS A 291 14.07 -9.52 8.06
CA LYS A 291 14.84 -8.65 8.96
C LYS A 291 14.41 -8.76 10.43
N THR A 292 13.11 -8.89 10.71
CA THR A 292 12.56 -9.11 12.07
C THR A 292 12.97 -10.47 12.62
N LEU A 293 13.00 -11.49 11.77
CA LEU A 293 13.44 -12.84 12.14
C LEU A 293 14.95 -12.86 12.46
N LEU A 294 15.75 -12.11 11.69
CA LEU A 294 17.17 -11.90 11.98
C LEU A 294 17.40 -11.17 13.31
N SER A 295 16.61 -10.13 13.62
CA SER A 295 16.73 -9.44 14.92
C SER A 295 16.33 -10.34 16.08
N GLN A 296 15.26 -11.15 15.93
CA GLN A 296 14.87 -12.15 16.93
C GLN A 296 15.98 -13.18 17.18
N PHE A 297 16.69 -13.62 16.14
CA PHE A 297 17.82 -14.53 16.32
C PHE A 297 18.95 -13.92 17.13
N GLN A 298 19.26 -12.65 16.88
CA GLN A 298 20.30 -11.93 17.63
C GLN A 298 19.91 -11.74 19.10
N GLU A 299 18.68 -11.32 19.37
CA GLU A 299 18.15 -11.13 20.73
C GLU A 299 18.18 -12.43 21.53
N LYS A 300 17.80 -13.55 20.89
CA LYS A 300 17.78 -14.88 21.52
C LYS A 300 19.11 -15.62 21.45
N ARG A 301 20.18 -14.98 20.94
CA ARG A 301 21.53 -15.57 20.78
C ARG A 301 21.54 -16.89 19.99
N LEU A 302 20.68 -16.98 18.98
CA LEU A 302 20.54 -18.12 18.08
C LEU A 302 21.55 -18.06 16.92
N ASP A 303 22.84 -17.87 17.25
CA ASP A 303 23.90 -17.62 16.26
C ASP A 303 23.97 -18.73 15.20
N SER A 304 23.78 -19.98 15.62
CA SER A 304 23.76 -21.15 14.73
C SER A 304 22.59 -21.13 13.75
N VAL A 305 21.43 -20.62 14.16
CA VAL A 305 20.24 -20.49 13.31
C VAL A 305 20.44 -19.34 12.32
N GLN A 306 21.02 -18.22 12.76
CA GLN A 306 21.32 -17.07 11.91
C GLN A 306 22.32 -17.42 10.79
N ILE A 307 23.41 -18.13 11.11
CA ILE A 307 24.40 -18.57 10.13
C ILE A 307 23.74 -19.41 9.03
N GLU A 308 22.88 -20.35 9.44
CA GLU A 308 22.16 -21.22 8.51
C GLU A 308 21.17 -20.46 7.63
N PHE A 309 20.51 -19.46 8.22
CA PHE A 309 19.60 -18.60 7.50
C PHE A 309 20.29 -17.77 6.41
N GLU A 310 21.40 -17.10 6.76
CA GLU A 310 22.20 -16.32 5.82
C GLU A 310 22.76 -17.19 4.70
N ARG A 311 23.25 -18.39 5.04
CA ARG A 311 23.72 -19.39 4.09
C ARG A 311 22.61 -19.80 3.10
N ALA A 312 21.39 -19.99 3.59
CA ALA A 312 20.25 -20.33 2.75
C ALA A 312 19.96 -19.24 1.70
N LEU A 313 19.95 -17.97 2.12
CA LEU A 313 19.70 -16.83 1.25
C LEU A 313 20.81 -16.64 0.20
N GLN A 314 22.08 -16.74 0.63
CA GLN A 314 23.24 -16.60 -0.26
C GLN A 314 23.21 -17.62 -1.41
N HIS A 315 22.77 -18.85 -1.14
CA HIS A 315 22.76 -19.92 -2.13
C HIS A 315 21.43 -20.08 -2.89
N ALA A 316 20.37 -19.34 -2.54
CA ALA A 316 19.02 -19.56 -3.05
C ALA A 316 18.90 -19.59 -4.59
N VAL A 317 19.77 -18.84 -5.29
CA VAL A 317 19.80 -18.80 -6.77
C VAL A 317 20.95 -19.64 -7.33
N ALA A 318 22.16 -19.48 -6.78
CA ALA A 318 23.38 -20.07 -7.35
C ALA A 318 23.53 -21.57 -7.05
N ASP A 319 23.07 -22.02 -5.88
CA ASP A 319 23.07 -23.43 -5.48
C ASP A 319 21.81 -23.78 -4.68
N PRO A 320 20.69 -24.07 -5.37
CA PRO A 320 19.44 -24.45 -4.72
C PRO A 320 19.56 -25.67 -3.80
N ALA A 321 20.51 -26.59 -4.06
CA ALA A 321 20.71 -27.76 -3.24
C ALA A 321 21.37 -27.42 -1.89
N ALA A 322 22.39 -26.55 -1.91
CA ALA A 322 22.99 -26.01 -0.70
C ALA A 322 22.00 -25.16 0.10
N ALA A 323 21.18 -24.36 -0.58
CA ALA A 323 20.14 -23.55 0.06
C ALA A 323 19.11 -24.42 0.81
N ILE A 324 18.67 -25.54 0.24
CA ILE A 324 17.75 -26.49 0.89
C ILE A 324 18.42 -27.18 2.08
N THR A 325 19.70 -27.55 1.96
CA THR A 325 20.46 -28.09 3.09
C THR A 325 20.48 -27.09 4.24
N ALA A 326 20.78 -25.83 3.96
CA ALA A 326 20.80 -24.76 4.96
C ALA A 326 19.41 -24.51 5.59
N ALA A 327 18.35 -24.48 4.78
CA ALA A 327 16.97 -24.33 5.26
C ALA A 327 16.54 -25.48 6.20
N SER A 328 16.99 -26.70 5.94
CA SER A 328 16.76 -27.85 6.83
C SER A 328 17.61 -27.76 8.10
N SER A 329 18.88 -27.36 7.98
CA SER A 329 19.77 -27.17 9.14
C SER A 329 19.28 -26.07 10.06
N MET A 330 18.64 -25.02 9.53
CA MET A 330 18.01 -23.96 10.33
C MET A 330 16.93 -24.51 11.27
N ILE A 331 16.04 -25.40 10.78
CA ILE A 331 15.02 -26.05 11.61
C ILE A 331 15.67 -26.97 12.64
N GLU A 332 16.68 -27.76 12.24
CA GLU A 332 17.40 -28.64 13.17
C GLU A 332 18.07 -27.85 14.30
N SER A 333 18.74 -26.75 13.96
CA SER A 333 19.42 -25.88 14.93
C SER A 333 18.44 -25.28 15.93
N VAL A 334 17.31 -24.72 15.49
CA VAL A 334 16.32 -24.15 16.43
C VAL A 334 15.72 -25.23 17.33
N CYS A 335 15.46 -26.43 16.79
CA CYS A 335 14.93 -27.53 17.60
C CYS A 335 15.94 -27.99 18.66
N LYS A 336 17.23 -28.05 18.33
CA LYS A 336 18.28 -28.41 19.30
C LYS A 336 18.38 -27.37 20.40
N VAL A 337 18.48 -26.10 20.04
CA VAL A 337 18.54 -25.01 21.03
C VAL A 337 17.31 -25.04 21.93
N TYR A 338 16.11 -25.22 21.38
CA TYR A 338 14.89 -25.36 22.18
C TYR A 338 14.96 -26.50 23.21
N LEU A 339 15.37 -27.70 22.77
CA LEU A 339 15.46 -28.87 23.66
C LEU A 339 16.54 -28.68 24.73
N GLU A 340 17.68 -28.09 24.36
CA GLU A 340 18.78 -27.76 25.27
C GLU A 340 18.36 -26.74 26.32
N ASP A 341 17.70 -25.65 25.92
CA ASP A 341 17.19 -24.59 26.81
C ASP A 341 16.13 -25.11 27.78
N ARG A 342 15.31 -26.08 27.35
CA ARG A 342 14.28 -26.74 28.18
C ARG A 342 14.82 -27.91 29.01
N GLY A 343 16.10 -28.27 28.86
CA GLY A 343 16.70 -29.42 29.54
C GLY A 343 16.13 -30.78 29.11
N ILE A 344 15.57 -30.86 27.90
CA ILE A 344 14.97 -32.08 27.33
C ILE A 344 16.07 -32.87 26.61
N PRO A 345 16.24 -34.18 26.89
CA PRO A 345 17.25 -34.99 26.22
C PRO A 345 17.07 -35.03 24.70
N LEU A 346 18.16 -34.80 23.96
CA LEU A 346 18.15 -34.92 22.51
C LEU A 346 17.81 -36.37 22.09
N PRO A 347 17.03 -36.55 21.01
CA PRO A 347 16.71 -37.88 20.50
C PRO A 347 17.98 -38.60 19.99
N ALA A 348 17.98 -39.93 20.04
CA ALA A 348 19.10 -40.76 19.60
C ALA A 348 19.47 -40.53 18.12
N ARG A 349 18.46 -40.27 17.27
CA ARG A 349 18.65 -39.77 15.91
C ARG A 349 18.33 -38.29 15.90
N GLN A 350 19.29 -37.46 15.50
CA GLN A 350 19.15 -36.00 15.47
C GLN A 350 18.85 -35.45 14.06
N ASP A 351 18.09 -36.20 13.26
CA ASP A 351 17.55 -35.65 12.03
C ASP A 351 16.30 -34.79 12.32
N ILE A 352 16.00 -33.86 11.42
CA ILE A 352 14.88 -32.91 11.51
C ILE A 352 13.55 -33.56 11.92
N GLY A 353 13.25 -34.79 11.48
CA GLY A 353 12.00 -35.46 11.83
C GLY A 353 11.92 -35.84 13.30
N HIS A 354 13.00 -36.44 13.83
CA HIS A 354 13.07 -36.82 15.25
C HIS A 354 13.16 -35.60 16.18
N LEU A 355 13.94 -34.59 15.79
CA LEU A 355 14.04 -33.33 16.52
C LEU A 355 12.67 -32.62 16.58
N TRP A 356 12.02 -32.45 15.43
CA TRP A 356 10.71 -31.81 15.35
C TRP A 356 9.65 -32.55 16.16
N LYS A 357 9.67 -33.88 16.16
CA LYS A 357 8.74 -34.69 16.96
C LYS A 357 8.93 -34.44 18.47
N ALA A 358 10.18 -34.39 18.94
CA ALA A 358 10.47 -34.11 20.35
C ALA A 358 9.98 -32.72 20.75
N VAL A 359 10.26 -31.69 19.94
CA VAL A 359 9.78 -30.32 20.16
C VAL A 359 8.26 -30.23 20.11
N SER A 360 7.63 -30.85 19.10
CA SER A 360 6.17 -30.80 18.90
C SER A 360 5.41 -31.42 20.08
N ASN A 361 5.96 -32.48 20.68
CA ASN A 361 5.37 -33.12 21.85
C ASN A 361 5.43 -32.20 23.08
N ASP A 362 6.54 -31.48 23.27
CA ASP A 362 6.73 -30.60 24.43
C ASP A 362 5.92 -29.30 24.30
N VAL A 363 5.92 -28.67 23.12
CA VAL A 363 5.19 -27.43 22.85
C VAL A 363 3.66 -27.68 22.74
N GLY A 364 3.24 -28.93 22.56
CA GLY A 364 1.84 -29.28 22.37
C GLY A 364 1.35 -28.98 20.95
N PHE A 365 2.21 -29.16 19.94
CA PHE A 365 1.84 -29.12 18.52
C PHE A 365 1.26 -30.43 17.99
N ASP A 366 1.11 -31.45 18.84
CA ASP A 366 0.45 -32.70 18.44
C ASP A 366 -0.99 -32.43 17.96
N PRO A 367 -1.29 -32.65 16.66
CA PRO A 367 -2.63 -32.43 16.13
C PRO A 367 -3.68 -33.31 16.84
N GLY A 368 -3.28 -34.47 17.36
CA GLY A 368 -4.17 -35.37 18.11
C GLY A 368 -4.66 -34.78 19.43
N SER A 369 -3.93 -33.82 20.00
CA SER A 369 -4.26 -33.15 21.26
C SER A 369 -5.21 -31.95 21.11
N LYS A 370 -5.54 -31.54 19.86
CA LYS A 370 -6.38 -30.36 19.59
C LYS A 370 -7.81 -30.78 19.29
N GLU A 371 -8.78 -30.11 19.90
CA GLU A 371 -10.22 -30.37 19.67
C GLU A 371 -10.67 -29.79 18.32
N ASP A 372 -10.18 -28.60 17.98
CA ASP A 372 -10.53 -27.88 16.75
C ASP A 372 -9.97 -28.57 15.50
N ASN A 373 -10.86 -28.86 14.54
CA ASN A 373 -10.52 -29.55 13.30
C ASN A 373 -9.63 -28.71 12.36
N ASP A 374 -9.83 -27.40 12.33
CA ASP A 374 -9.09 -26.49 11.46
C ASP A 374 -7.67 -26.28 12.00
N VAL A 375 -7.52 -26.08 13.31
CA VAL A 375 -6.20 -26.04 13.97
C VAL A 375 -5.45 -27.35 13.74
N ARG A 376 -6.12 -28.50 13.88
CA ARG A 376 -5.52 -29.81 13.60
C ARG A 376 -5.00 -29.92 12.17
N LYS A 377 -5.77 -29.41 11.20
CA LYS A 377 -5.40 -29.46 9.78
C LYS A 377 -4.19 -28.58 9.49
N VAL A 378 -4.12 -27.38 10.08
CA VAL A 378 -2.98 -26.47 9.94
C VAL A 378 -1.72 -27.09 10.55
N LEU A 379 -1.78 -27.62 11.77
CA LEU A 379 -0.63 -28.27 12.43
C LEU A 379 -0.16 -29.51 11.67
N SER A 380 -1.09 -30.30 11.14
CA SER A 380 -0.76 -31.47 10.29
C SER A 380 -0.05 -31.03 8.99
N GLY A 381 -0.47 -29.91 8.41
CA GLY A 381 0.21 -29.29 7.28
C GLY A 381 1.63 -28.86 7.62
N LEU A 382 1.83 -28.22 8.79
CA LEU A 382 3.15 -27.80 9.26
C LEU A 382 4.10 -28.99 9.43
N ILE A 383 3.64 -30.08 10.05
CA ILE A 383 4.41 -31.33 10.17
C ILE A 383 4.79 -31.89 8.79
N SER A 384 3.86 -31.85 7.84
CA SER A 384 4.10 -32.30 6.46
C SER A 384 5.14 -31.45 5.74
N VAL A 385 5.16 -30.14 5.99
CA VAL A 385 6.17 -29.21 5.47
C VAL A 385 7.55 -29.54 6.04
N VAL A 386 7.68 -29.67 7.37
CA VAL A 386 8.96 -29.97 8.04
C VAL A 386 9.55 -31.30 7.55
N THR A 387 8.73 -32.35 7.54
CA THR A 387 9.15 -33.68 7.07
C THR A 387 9.49 -33.68 5.58
N GLY A 388 8.73 -32.94 4.77
CA GLY A 388 8.99 -32.73 3.34
C GLY A 388 10.33 -32.04 3.08
N ILE A 389 10.69 -31.02 3.86
CA ILE A 389 11.98 -30.32 3.76
C ILE A 389 13.14 -31.28 4.12
N GLY A 390 12.98 -32.09 5.17
CA GLY A 390 13.95 -33.12 5.54
C GLY A 390 14.19 -34.18 4.46
N ALA A 391 13.10 -34.66 3.85
CA ALA A 391 13.18 -35.58 2.72
C ALA A 391 13.84 -34.92 1.49
N LEU A 392 13.51 -33.65 1.21
CA LEU A 392 14.08 -32.89 0.12
C LEU A 392 15.59 -32.68 0.30
N ARG A 393 16.06 -32.37 1.51
CA ARG A 393 17.50 -32.35 1.83
C ARG A 393 18.15 -33.71 1.55
N THR A 394 17.51 -34.78 2.01
CA THR A 394 18.09 -36.13 1.92
C THR A 394 18.24 -36.60 0.47
N HIS A 395 17.27 -36.29 -0.38
CA HIS A 395 17.25 -36.76 -1.77
C HIS A 395 17.85 -35.78 -2.79
N ALA A 396 17.79 -34.47 -2.51
CA ALA A 396 18.16 -33.43 -3.46
C ALA A 396 19.18 -32.41 -2.92
N GLY A 397 19.40 -32.36 -1.61
CA GLY A 397 20.37 -31.46 -0.97
C GLY A 397 21.83 -31.79 -1.27
N SER A 398 22.71 -30.91 -0.81
CA SER A 398 24.18 -31.04 -0.95
C SER A 398 24.82 -31.98 0.08
N ALA A 399 24.08 -32.42 1.10
CA ALA A 399 24.61 -33.19 2.23
C ALA A 399 25.00 -34.64 1.88
N HIS A 400 24.46 -35.22 0.80
CA HIS A 400 24.71 -36.61 0.41
C HIS A 400 25.08 -36.73 -1.08
N GLY A 401 25.97 -37.67 -1.39
CA GLY A 401 26.37 -37.98 -2.77
C GLY A 401 25.19 -38.50 -3.61
N ARG A 402 25.12 -38.10 -4.88
CA ARG A 402 23.99 -38.44 -5.76
C ARG A 402 24.21 -39.75 -6.51
N GLY A 403 23.20 -40.63 -6.47
CA GLY A 403 23.09 -41.79 -7.37
C GLY A 403 22.68 -41.40 -8.80
N ARG A 404 22.25 -42.37 -9.63
CA ARG A 404 21.90 -42.13 -11.05
C ARG A 404 20.71 -41.15 -11.26
N ARG A 405 19.83 -40.98 -10.27
CA ARG A 405 18.72 -40.01 -10.33
C ARG A 405 19.19 -38.64 -9.83
N LYS A 406 19.19 -37.63 -10.71
CA LYS A 406 19.40 -36.22 -10.33
C LYS A 406 18.05 -35.52 -10.21
N TYR A 407 17.70 -35.05 -9.01
CA TYR A 407 16.62 -34.08 -8.85
C TYR A 407 17.08 -32.72 -9.41
N LYS A 408 16.33 -32.17 -10.37
CA LYS A 408 16.62 -30.85 -10.94
C LYS A 408 16.00 -29.77 -10.04
N LEU A 409 16.76 -29.31 -9.06
CA LEU A 409 16.35 -28.20 -8.21
C LEU A 409 16.54 -26.87 -8.94
N GLU A 410 15.46 -26.09 -9.02
CA GLU A 410 15.46 -24.71 -9.48
C GLU A 410 15.34 -23.73 -8.30
N PRO A 411 15.79 -22.46 -8.45
CA PRO A 411 15.75 -21.45 -7.39
C PRO A 411 14.39 -21.29 -6.70
N ARG A 412 13.28 -21.46 -7.42
CA ARG A 412 11.93 -21.39 -6.83
C ARG A 412 11.68 -22.44 -5.74
N HIS A 413 12.26 -23.63 -5.86
CA HIS A 413 12.10 -24.69 -4.86
C HIS A 413 12.94 -24.37 -3.61
N ALA A 414 14.14 -23.81 -3.80
CA ALA A 414 14.95 -23.34 -2.69
C ALA A 414 14.25 -22.20 -1.93
N ARG A 415 13.72 -21.20 -2.65
CA ARG A 415 12.95 -20.11 -2.03
C ARG A 415 11.75 -20.62 -1.23
N LEU A 416 10.99 -21.57 -1.78
CA LEU A 416 9.88 -22.20 -1.07
C LEU A 416 10.35 -22.87 0.22
N ALA A 417 11.42 -23.67 0.16
CA ALA A 417 11.96 -24.34 1.34
C ALA A 417 12.47 -23.34 2.39
N ILE A 418 13.17 -22.28 1.98
CA ILE A 418 13.67 -21.23 2.88
C ILE A 418 12.50 -20.56 3.59
N HIS A 419 11.51 -20.06 2.85
CA HIS A 419 10.38 -19.35 3.44
C HIS A 419 9.52 -20.27 4.32
N ALA A 420 9.31 -21.52 3.90
CA ALA A 420 8.62 -22.50 4.72
C ALA A 420 9.37 -22.78 6.03
N SER A 421 10.69 -22.95 5.99
CA SER A 421 11.51 -23.08 7.19
C SER A 421 11.45 -21.83 8.08
N GLN A 422 11.45 -20.62 7.49
CA GLN A 422 11.31 -19.37 8.26
C GLN A 422 9.96 -19.34 9.00
N THR A 423 8.86 -19.67 8.33
CA THR A 423 7.53 -19.72 8.96
C THR A 423 7.50 -20.71 10.13
N VAL A 424 8.09 -21.89 9.97
CA VAL A 424 8.20 -22.90 11.04
C VAL A 424 8.98 -22.35 12.24
N VAL A 425 10.15 -21.76 11.99
CA VAL A 425 11.04 -21.24 13.02
C VAL A 425 10.39 -20.07 13.76
N ALA A 426 9.82 -19.11 13.03
CA ALA A 426 9.12 -17.97 13.59
C ALA A 426 7.96 -18.40 14.50
N PHE A 427 7.10 -19.29 13.99
CA PHE A 427 5.95 -19.78 14.74
C PHE A 427 6.37 -20.53 16.02
N LEU A 428 7.44 -21.33 15.95
CA LEU A 428 7.99 -22.00 17.13
C LEU A 428 8.48 -20.96 18.15
N LEU A 429 9.27 -19.97 17.72
CA LEU A 429 9.80 -18.94 18.60
C LEU A 429 8.70 -18.13 19.28
N GLU A 430 7.69 -17.68 18.53
CA GLU A 430 6.53 -16.95 19.04
C GLU A 430 5.74 -17.78 20.05
N THR A 431 5.49 -19.06 19.76
CA THR A 431 4.75 -19.94 20.67
C THR A 431 5.49 -20.10 22.00
N THR A 432 6.82 -20.10 21.97
CA THR A 432 7.66 -20.27 23.17
C THR A 432 7.88 -18.98 23.96
N GLU A 433 7.51 -17.82 23.41
CA GLU A 433 7.57 -16.51 24.09
C GLU A 433 6.41 -16.31 25.07
N VAL A 434 5.26 -16.94 24.81
CA VAL A 434 4.11 -16.86 25.71
C VAL A 434 4.38 -17.78 26.91
N PRO A 435 4.48 -17.26 28.15
CA PRO A 435 4.54 -18.12 29.32
C PRO A 435 3.27 -18.97 29.34
N THR A 436 3.42 -20.28 29.21
CA THR A 436 2.31 -21.22 29.41
C THR A 436 1.75 -20.97 30.82
N ALA A 437 0.53 -20.44 30.88
CA ALA A 437 -0.17 -20.10 32.12
C ALA A 437 -0.48 -21.32 32.99
#